data_AF-A0A368UBB2-F1
#
_entry.id   AF-A0A368UBB2-F1
#
_cell.length_a   1.000
_cell.length_b   1.000
_cell.length_c   1.000
_cell.angle_alpha   90.00
_cell.angle_beta   90.00
_cell.angle_gamma   90.00
#
_symmetry.space_group_name_H-M   'P 1'
#
loop_
_entity.id
_entity.type
_entity.pdbx_description
1 polymer ?
#
loop_
_entity_poly.entity_id
_entity_poly.type
_entity_poly.pdbx_seq_one_letter_code
_entity_poly.pdbx_strand_id
1 'polypeptide(L)'
;MSATHAINCKHQKADVYIGRGSRFGNPFPITASRSRSASLAAFREWVAHQPELLRLVRQTLPGKSLGCFCAPQPCHGDILAEIADGAWDDRIPAEPVLVFGANEAGSHGRGAAAHARRAHGAETGVGRGLTGTSYALPTKDAKLAPLSLDAILTEIDTFKAFAAAHPHMTFQMTRVGCGLAGHAANEATLRDATLDAPANVLLPGCWEVHRSPGFARIVVAGSRTFTDYAHLAAKLDILLTNLLSRGVTVEIVSGGAKGADTLGERYAVERGLPFRRLPAEWERFDKAAGFIRNQQMSWYGTHLVAFWNGQSPGTKAMIDLARNDTLATRISQVA
;
A
#
# COMPACT_ATOMS: atom_id res chain seq x y z
N MET A 1 23.58 -11.19 17.16
CA MET A 1 23.64 -10.26 16.01
C MET A 1 24.14 -8.92 16.52
N SER A 2 24.87 -8.15 15.70
CA SER A 2 25.19 -6.74 16.02
C SER A 2 23.90 -5.94 16.21
N ALA A 3 23.94 -4.87 17.00
CA ALA A 3 22.81 -3.94 17.10
C ALA A 3 22.69 -3.10 15.82
N THR A 4 21.46 -2.79 15.41
CA THR A 4 21.19 -1.88 14.31
C THR A 4 21.60 -0.47 14.75
N HIS A 5 22.31 0.28 13.90
CA HIS A 5 22.77 1.62 14.29
C HIS A 5 22.96 2.55 13.10
N ALA A 6 22.77 3.86 13.32
CA ALA A 6 22.96 4.87 12.31
C ALA A 6 24.44 5.28 12.17
N ILE A 7 24.90 5.48 10.93
CA ILE A 7 26.25 5.98 10.62
C ILE A 7 26.21 7.12 9.61
N ASN A 8 27.27 7.94 9.60
CA ASN A 8 27.41 9.01 8.62
C ASN A 8 27.97 8.48 7.29
N CYS A 9 27.15 8.52 6.24
CA CYS A 9 27.53 7.99 4.93
C CYS A 9 28.57 8.84 4.17
N LYS A 10 28.99 10.01 4.69
CA LYS A 10 30.16 10.74 4.17
C LYS A 10 31.49 10.15 4.65
N HIS A 11 31.48 9.47 5.79
CA HIS A 11 32.71 9.02 6.44
C HIS A 11 32.88 7.50 6.36
N GLN A 12 31.78 6.75 6.27
CA GLN A 12 31.80 5.28 6.26
C GLN A 12 30.74 4.74 5.31
N LYS A 13 30.99 3.56 4.73
CA LYS A 13 30.03 2.86 3.88
C LYS A 13 29.04 2.11 4.77
N ALA A 14 27.75 2.38 4.60
CA ALA A 14 26.67 1.69 5.30
C ALA A 14 26.16 0.48 4.52
N ASP A 15 25.55 -0.47 5.23
CA ASP A 15 24.84 -1.61 4.63
C ASP A 15 23.57 -1.14 3.91
N VAL A 16 22.84 -0.19 4.50
CA VAL A 16 21.59 0.34 3.94
C VAL A 16 21.60 1.85 3.96
N TYR A 17 21.40 2.48 2.81
CA TYR A 17 21.16 3.92 2.73
C TYR A 17 19.71 4.25 3.13
N ILE A 18 19.55 5.07 4.18
CA ILE A 18 18.24 5.48 4.73
C ILE A 18 17.97 6.97 4.54
N GLY A 19 18.80 7.69 3.78
CA GLY A 19 18.63 9.14 3.58
C GLY A 19 17.33 9.51 2.84
N ARG A 20 17.07 10.82 2.77
CA ARG A 20 15.89 11.39 2.11
C ARG A 20 15.77 10.92 0.66
N GLY A 21 14.56 10.58 0.23
CA GLY A 21 14.27 10.01 -1.09
C GLY A 21 14.51 8.50 -1.20
N SER A 22 14.98 7.84 -0.15
CA SER A 22 14.88 6.38 0.00
C SER A 22 13.55 5.99 0.63
N ARG A 23 13.18 4.71 0.53
CA ARG A 23 11.96 4.16 1.17
C ARG A 23 11.94 4.30 2.70
N PHE A 24 13.11 4.41 3.34
CA PHE A 24 13.28 4.62 4.79
C PHE A 24 13.52 6.08 5.18
N GLY A 25 13.52 6.99 4.21
CA GLY A 25 13.86 8.40 4.44
C GLY A 25 12.82 9.12 5.28
N ASN A 26 13.30 9.92 6.23
CA ASN A 26 12.46 10.88 6.95
C ASN A 26 11.89 11.94 5.98
N PRO A 27 10.56 12.02 5.82
CA PRO A 27 9.90 12.95 4.91
C PRO A 27 9.88 14.39 5.46
N PHE A 28 10.10 14.61 6.75
CA PHE A 28 10.04 15.93 7.40
C PHE A 28 11.43 16.60 7.43
N PRO A 29 11.76 17.54 6.53
CA PRO A 29 13.06 18.19 6.53
C PRO A 29 13.24 19.12 7.74
N ILE A 30 14.47 19.21 8.21
CA ILE A 30 14.92 20.31 9.07
C ILE A 30 14.89 21.57 8.20
N THR A 31 14.22 22.61 8.69
CA THR A 31 14.08 23.91 8.02
C THR A 31 14.32 25.01 9.06
N ALA A 32 14.30 26.28 8.64
CA ALA A 32 14.34 27.40 9.58
C ALA A 32 13.18 27.35 10.61
N SER A 33 12.03 26.80 10.22
CA SER A 33 10.83 26.65 11.06
C SER A 33 10.66 25.28 11.71
N ARG A 34 11.42 24.25 11.29
CA ARG A 34 11.37 22.89 11.86
C ARG A 34 12.74 22.49 12.37
N SER A 35 12.89 22.48 13.70
CA SER A 35 14.11 22.00 14.37
C SER A 35 14.34 20.51 14.13
N ARG A 36 15.55 20.03 14.48
CA ARG A 36 15.88 18.59 14.47
C ARG A 36 14.96 17.77 15.35
N SER A 37 14.72 18.21 16.58
CA SER A 37 13.82 17.52 17.51
C SER A 37 12.39 17.46 16.96
N ALA A 38 11.88 18.54 16.38
CA ALA A 38 10.57 18.57 15.76
C ALA A 38 10.48 17.65 14.53
N SER A 39 11.55 17.59 13.71
CA SER A 39 11.64 16.66 12.57
C SER A 39 11.62 15.19 13.00
N LEU A 40 12.33 14.85 14.08
CA LEU A 40 12.34 13.48 14.62
C LEU A 40 11.02 13.12 15.29
N ALA A 41 10.39 14.06 16.01
CA ALA A 41 9.07 13.86 16.60
C ALA A 41 8.01 13.58 15.52
N ALA A 42 7.97 14.42 14.48
CA ALA A 42 7.06 14.22 13.35
C ALA A 42 7.32 12.89 12.63
N PHE A 43 8.58 12.48 12.47
CA PHE A 43 8.91 11.18 11.88
C PHE A 43 8.42 10.01 12.74
N ARG A 44 8.64 10.07 14.07
CA ARG A 44 8.20 9.04 15.01
C ARG A 44 6.67 8.89 15.01
N GLU A 45 5.95 10.00 15.01
CA GLU A 45 4.48 10.01 14.95
C GLU A 45 3.98 9.45 13.62
N TRP A 46 4.56 9.92 12.51
CA TRP A 46 4.17 9.47 11.18
C TRP A 46 4.43 7.98 10.96
N VAL A 47 5.64 7.49 11.28
CA VAL A 47 6.05 6.09 11.01
C VAL A 47 5.20 5.09 11.80
N ALA A 48 4.67 5.48 12.97
CA ALA A 48 3.76 4.66 13.75
C ALA A 48 2.46 4.31 13.01
N HIS A 49 2.07 5.12 12.02
CA HIS A 49 0.88 4.93 11.21
C HIS A 49 1.20 4.31 9.83
N GLN A 50 2.41 3.75 9.65
CA GLN A 50 2.88 3.15 8.39
C GLN A 50 3.13 1.64 8.57
N PRO A 51 2.08 0.80 8.66
CA PRO A 51 2.23 -0.62 8.99
C PRO A 51 3.10 -1.39 7.98
N GLU A 52 3.03 -1.07 6.69
CA GLU A 52 3.88 -1.69 5.67
C GLU A 52 5.35 -1.31 5.85
N LEU A 53 5.63 -0.04 6.20
CA LEU A 53 7.00 0.41 6.46
C LEU A 53 7.54 -0.16 7.77
N LEU A 54 6.73 -0.23 8.83
CA LEU A 54 7.10 -0.84 10.10
C LEU A 54 7.50 -2.31 9.92
N ARG A 55 6.66 -3.09 9.21
CA ARG A 55 6.96 -4.49 8.87
C ARG A 55 8.24 -4.60 8.03
N LEU A 56 8.40 -3.76 7.01
CA LEU A 56 9.61 -3.75 6.18
C LEU A 56 10.87 -3.46 7.01
N VAL A 57 10.83 -2.48 7.92
CA VAL A 57 11.95 -2.16 8.80
C VAL A 57 12.32 -3.36 9.68
N ARG A 58 11.32 -3.94 10.35
CA ARG A 58 11.50 -5.12 11.21
C ARG A 58 12.10 -6.31 10.47
N GLN A 59 11.72 -6.51 9.21
CA GLN A 59 12.19 -7.65 8.41
C GLN A 59 13.56 -7.43 7.78
N THR A 60 13.94 -6.19 7.47
CA THR A 60 15.09 -5.94 6.58
C THR A 60 16.25 -5.18 7.19
N LEU A 61 16.06 -4.47 8.32
CA LEU A 61 17.11 -3.68 8.96
C LEU A 61 17.85 -4.32 10.16
N PRO A 62 17.37 -5.39 10.84
CA PRO A 62 18.07 -5.94 12.00
C PRO A 62 19.56 -6.22 11.76
N GLY A 63 20.39 -5.69 12.65
CA GLY A 63 21.84 -5.85 12.69
C GLY A 63 22.63 -5.09 11.63
N LYS A 64 21.98 -4.24 10.82
CA LYS A 64 22.62 -3.46 9.76
C LYS A 64 23.07 -2.08 10.21
N SER A 65 24.12 -1.58 9.58
CA SER A 65 24.50 -0.16 9.64
C SER A 65 23.62 0.67 8.70
N LEU A 66 23.02 1.74 9.23
CA LEU A 66 22.06 2.59 8.53
C LEU A 66 22.68 3.94 8.15
N GLY A 67 22.94 4.14 6.85
CA GLY A 67 23.62 5.31 6.32
C GLY A 67 22.71 6.54 6.18
N CYS A 68 23.04 7.60 6.90
CA CYS A 68 22.43 8.93 6.78
C CYS A 68 23.52 10.02 6.78
N PHE A 69 23.15 11.27 6.49
CA PHE A 69 24.04 12.42 6.58
C PHE A 69 24.02 13.13 7.95
N CYS A 70 23.10 12.75 8.85
CA CYS A 70 22.89 13.42 10.14
C CYS A 70 23.72 12.85 11.30
N ALA A 71 23.99 11.54 11.30
CA ALA A 71 24.78 10.89 12.35
C ALA A 71 26.16 11.57 12.47
N PRO A 72 26.75 11.67 13.68
CA PRO A 72 26.32 11.09 14.96
C PRO A 72 25.33 11.93 15.75
N GLN A 73 24.84 13.06 15.21
CA GLN A 73 23.76 13.81 15.86
C GLN A 73 22.45 12.99 15.81
N PRO A 74 21.48 13.24 16.73
CA PRO A 74 20.20 12.54 16.72
C PRO A 74 19.59 12.45 15.32
N CYS A 75 19.28 11.24 14.89
CA CYS A 75 18.97 10.90 13.51
C CYS A 75 17.69 10.07 13.44
N HIS A 76 17.01 10.10 12.30
CA HIS A 76 15.87 9.21 12.06
C HIS A 76 16.30 7.74 11.97
N GLY A 77 17.58 7.48 11.70
CA GLY A 77 18.17 6.15 11.76
C GLY A 77 18.12 5.53 13.15
N ASP A 78 18.14 6.34 14.22
CA ASP A 78 18.03 5.84 15.59
C ASP A 78 16.60 5.29 15.84
N ILE A 79 15.58 5.99 15.33
CA ILE A 79 14.18 5.55 15.39
C ILE A 79 13.99 4.26 14.57
N LEU A 80 14.61 4.16 13.40
CA LEU A 80 14.57 2.94 12.59
C LEU A 80 15.27 1.76 13.28
N ALA A 81 16.39 2.01 13.97
CA ALA A 81 17.09 1.00 14.75
C ALA A 81 16.22 0.49 15.92
N GLU A 82 15.53 1.36 16.65
CA GLU A 82 14.56 0.94 17.69
C GLU A 82 13.49 -0.02 17.14
N ILE A 83 12.93 0.29 15.97
CA ILE A 83 11.93 -0.55 15.30
C ILE A 83 12.57 -1.88 14.87
N ALA A 84 13.76 -1.84 14.28
CA ALA A 84 14.47 -3.02 13.80
C ALA A 84 14.82 -3.98 14.95
N ASP A 85 15.22 -3.44 16.12
CA ASP A 85 15.82 -4.22 17.20
C ASP A 85 14.84 -4.72 18.27
N GLY A 86 13.59 -4.26 18.32
CA GLY A 86 12.60 -4.89 19.22
C GLY A 86 11.53 -3.96 19.76
N ALA A 87 11.84 -2.69 19.92
CA ALA A 87 11.12 -1.79 20.82
C ALA A 87 9.71 -1.39 20.34
N TRP A 88 9.28 -1.90 19.19
CA TRP A 88 7.99 -1.59 18.56
C TRP A 88 7.10 -2.81 18.36
N ASP A 89 7.49 -4.03 18.74
CA ASP A 89 6.76 -5.26 18.36
C ASP A 89 5.25 -5.20 18.61
N ASP A 90 4.82 -4.79 19.80
CA ASP A 90 3.39 -4.69 20.16
C ASP A 90 2.61 -3.63 19.34
N ARG A 91 3.32 -2.78 18.60
CA ARG A 91 2.78 -1.71 17.74
C ARG A 91 2.87 -2.04 16.25
N ILE A 92 3.50 -3.15 15.86
CA ILE A 92 3.59 -3.56 14.45
C ILE A 92 2.43 -4.53 14.19
N PRO A 93 1.38 -4.12 13.46
CA PRO A 93 0.31 -5.05 13.14
C PRO A 93 0.81 -6.18 12.26
N ALA A 94 0.27 -7.38 12.47
CA ALA A 94 0.54 -8.54 11.63
C ALA A 94 0.20 -8.23 10.16
N GLU A 95 0.89 -8.89 9.23
CA GLU A 95 0.52 -8.84 7.83
C GLU A 95 -0.89 -9.42 7.65
N PRO A 96 -1.83 -8.70 7.02
CA PRO A 96 -3.16 -9.22 6.77
C PRO A 96 -3.16 -10.48 5.90
N VAL A 97 -4.09 -11.39 6.17
CA VAL A 97 -4.38 -12.56 5.34
C VAL A 97 -5.01 -12.10 4.03
N LEU A 98 -4.36 -12.37 2.91
CA LEU A 98 -4.88 -12.00 1.58
C LEU A 98 -6.09 -12.87 1.23
N VAL A 99 -7.25 -12.27 0.99
CA VAL A 99 -8.45 -12.98 0.53
C VAL A 99 -8.58 -12.81 -0.97
N PHE A 100 -8.57 -13.93 -1.70
CA PHE A 100 -8.51 -13.93 -3.16
C PHE A 100 -9.53 -14.87 -3.79
N GLY A 101 -9.98 -14.51 -5.00
CA GLY A 101 -10.81 -15.39 -5.82
C GLY A 101 -10.01 -16.60 -6.31
N ALA A 102 -10.44 -17.79 -5.93
CA ALA A 102 -9.88 -19.08 -6.33
C ALA A 102 -10.87 -19.85 -7.21
N ASN A 103 -10.44 -20.99 -7.74
CA ASN A 103 -11.35 -22.02 -8.25
C ASN A 103 -11.38 -23.18 -7.27
N GLU A 104 -12.45 -23.99 -7.29
CA GLU A 104 -12.63 -25.08 -6.32
C GLU A 104 -11.48 -26.10 -6.29
N ALA A 105 -10.78 -26.30 -7.41
CA ALA A 105 -9.63 -27.20 -7.48
C ALA A 105 -8.31 -26.60 -6.95
N GLY A 106 -8.28 -25.34 -6.53
CA GLY A 106 -7.06 -24.68 -6.02
C GLY A 106 -5.97 -24.46 -7.07
N SER A 107 -6.35 -24.23 -8.32
CA SER A 107 -5.46 -23.96 -9.46
C SER A 107 -5.02 -22.49 -9.48
N HIS A 108 -4.03 -22.15 -8.67
CA HIS A 108 -3.57 -20.77 -8.43
C HIS A 108 -2.61 -20.22 -9.52
N GLY A 109 -3.02 -20.26 -10.79
CA GLY A 109 -2.14 -19.99 -11.93
C GLY A 109 -2.06 -18.53 -12.41
N ARG A 110 -3.08 -17.70 -12.16
CA ARG A 110 -3.18 -16.33 -12.72
C ARG A 110 -3.77 -15.32 -11.73
N GLY A 111 -3.61 -14.03 -12.02
CA GLY A 111 -4.23 -12.93 -11.27
C GLY A 111 -3.90 -12.96 -9.76
N ALA A 112 -4.90 -12.62 -8.93
CA ALA A 112 -4.77 -12.63 -7.48
C ALA A 112 -4.37 -14.01 -6.92
N ALA A 113 -4.86 -15.11 -7.51
CA ALA A 113 -4.48 -16.46 -7.09
C ALA A 113 -3.00 -16.76 -7.34
N ALA A 114 -2.44 -16.35 -8.49
CA ALA A 114 -1.00 -16.48 -8.72
C ALA A 114 -0.17 -15.67 -7.72
N HIS A 115 -0.64 -14.48 -7.35
CA HIS A 115 0.00 -13.67 -6.32
C HIS A 115 -0.07 -14.36 -4.95
N ALA A 116 -1.24 -14.85 -4.53
CA ALA A 116 -1.41 -15.61 -3.29
C ALA A 116 -0.44 -16.79 -3.20
N ARG A 117 -0.30 -17.59 -4.27
CA ARG A 117 0.67 -18.70 -4.28
C ARG A 117 2.12 -18.22 -4.16
N ARG A 118 2.51 -17.22 -4.96
CA ARG A 118 3.92 -16.78 -5.05
C ARG A 118 4.39 -15.96 -3.85
N ALA A 119 3.51 -15.13 -3.30
CA ALA A 119 3.86 -14.15 -2.26
C ALA A 119 3.41 -14.57 -0.86
N HIS A 120 2.35 -15.37 -0.77
CA HIS A 120 1.70 -15.75 0.49
C HIS A 120 1.67 -17.27 0.71
N GLY A 121 2.31 -18.05 -0.17
CA GLY A 121 2.43 -19.50 0.01
C GLY A 121 1.12 -20.28 -0.12
N ALA A 122 0.10 -19.73 -0.80
CA ALA A 122 -1.14 -20.46 -1.03
C ALA A 122 -0.89 -21.79 -1.76
N GLU A 123 -1.27 -22.88 -1.13
CA GLU A 123 -1.05 -24.26 -1.57
C GLU A 123 -1.88 -24.59 -2.80
N THR A 124 -1.32 -25.37 -3.73
CA THR A 124 -2.08 -25.87 -4.88
C THR A 124 -3.01 -26.98 -4.41
N GLY A 125 -4.25 -27.00 -4.91
CA GLY A 125 -5.27 -27.96 -4.46
C GLY A 125 -6.21 -27.42 -3.38
N VAL A 126 -5.88 -26.30 -2.73
CA VAL A 126 -6.74 -25.65 -1.72
C VAL A 126 -7.56 -24.54 -2.36
N GLY A 127 -8.76 -24.88 -2.85
CA GLY A 127 -9.67 -23.92 -3.49
C GLY A 127 -10.53 -23.09 -2.53
N ARG A 128 -10.55 -23.44 -1.25
CA ARG A 128 -11.44 -22.86 -0.23
C ARG A 128 -10.75 -22.79 1.13
N GLY A 129 -10.95 -21.69 1.85
CA GLY A 129 -10.49 -21.53 3.24
C GLY A 129 -9.04 -21.04 3.34
N LEU A 130 -8.46 -21.15 4.54
CA LEU A 130 -7.09 -20.74 4.79
C LEU A 130 -6.08 -21.58 4.00
N THR A 131 -5.08 -20.91 3.43
CA THR A 131 -3.97 -21.54 2.71
C THR A 131 -2.76 -20.60 2.69
N GLY A 132 -1.61 -21.06 3.20
CA GLY A 132 -0.48 -20.18 3.49
C GLY A 132 -0.89 -19.00 4.39
N THR A 133 -0.47 -17.79 4.04
CA THR A 133 -0.96 -16.53 4.67
C THR A 133 -2.07 -15.88 3.83
N SER A 134 -2.99 -16.70 3.31
CA SER A 134 -4.11 -16.28 2.46
C SER A 134 -5.39 -17.05 2.77
N TYR A 135 -6.51 -16.59 2.22
CA TYR A 135 -7.80 -17.25 2.24
C TYR A 135 -8.32 -17.38 0.80
N ALA A 136 -8.53 -18.61 0.35
CA ALA A 136 -9.10 -18.92 -0.95
C ALA A 136 -10.63 -18.84 -0.90
N LEU A 137 -11.22 -17.99 -1.74
CA LEU A 137 -12.67 -17.82 -1.88
C LEU A 137 -13.09 -18.32 -3.26
N PRO A 138 -13.83 -19.44 -3.37
CA PRO A 138 -14.28 -19.98 -4.65
C PRO A 138 -15.08 -18.96 -5.48
N THR A 139 -14.63 -18.70 -6.70
CA THR A 139 -15.31 -17.85 -7.69
C THR A 139 -15.50 -18.57 -9.03
N LYS A 140 -14.94 -19.77 -9.13
CA LYS A 140 -14.99 -20.65 -10.28
C LYS A 140 -15.08 -22.09 -9.83
N ASP A 141 -15.71 -22.93 -10.64
CA ASP A 141 -15.74 -24.37 -10.41
C ASP A 141 -14.36 -25.02 -10.61
N ALA A 142 -14.26 -26.31 -10.32
CA ALA A 142 -13.02 -27.09 -10.52
C ALA A 142 -12.48 -27.03 -11.97
N LYS A 143 -13.35 -26.80 -12.98
CA LYS A 143 -13.03 -26.73 -14.40
C LYS A 143 -12.76 -25.31 -14.91
N LEU A 144 -12.67 -24.33 -14.02
CA LEU A 144 -12.43 -22.90 -14.30
C LEU A 144 -13.60 -22.14 -14.91
N ALA A 145 -14.80 -22.71 -14.96
CA ALA A 145 -16.01 -21.98 -15.32
C ALA A 145 -16.42 -21.07 -14.15
N PRO A 146 -16.86 -19.81 -14.41
CA PRO A 146 -17.39 -18.94 -13.37
C PRO A 146 -18.54 -19.60 -12.60
N LEU A 147 -18.56 -19.44 -11.27
CA LEU A 147 -19.71 -19.83 -10.46
C LEU A 147 -20.89 -18.87 -10.72
N SER A 148 -22.11 -19.28 -10.36
CA SER A 148 -23.24 -18.35 -10.36
C SER A 148 -23.02 -17.22 -9.36
N LEU A 149 -23.69 -16.08 -9.57
CA LEU A 149 -23.61 -14.97 -8.62
C LEU A 149 -24.03 -15.41 -7.22
N ASP A 150 -25.14 -16.14 -7.09
CA ASP A 150 -25.66 -16.64 -5.81
C ASP A 150 -24.68 -17.58 -5.09
N ALA A 151 -23.97 -18.43 -5.85
CA ALA A 151 -22.92 -19.27 -5.28
C ALA A 151 -21.78 -18.41 -4.72
N ILE A 152 -21.31 -17.40 -5.45
CA ILE A 152 -20.26 -16.49 -4.96
C ILE A 152 -20.73 -15.69 -3.73
N LEU A 153 -22.00 -15.26 -3.69
CA LEU A 153 -22.58 -14.59 -2.51
C LEU A 153 -22.56 -15.51 -1.28
N THR A 154 -22.89 -16.79 -1.46
CA THR A 154 -22.81 -17.81 -0.39
C THR A 154 -21.36 -17.99 0.11
N GLU A 155 -20.37 -17.95 -0.79
CA GLU A 155 -18.96 -17.99 -0.43
C GLU A 155 -18.51 -16.76 0.36
N ILE A 156 -19.01 -15.57 -0.01
CA ILE A 156 -18.75 -14.32 0.72
C ILE A 156 -19.33 -14.42 2.13
N ASP A 157 -20.57 -14.89 2.30
CA ASP A 157 -21.18 -15.05 3.63
C ASP A 157 -20.42 -16.06 4.49
N THR A 158 -19.98 -17.17 3.89
CA THR A 158 -19.12 -18.16 4.57
C THR A 158 -17.81 -17.53 5.05
N PHE A 159 -17.15 -16.74 4.20
CA PHE A 159 -15.94 -16.01 4.58
C PHE A 159 -16.20 -14.96 5.67
N LYS A 160 -17.30 -14.20 5.61
CA LYS A 160 -17.67 -13.23 6.66
C LYS A 160 -17.84 -13.92 8.02
N ALA A 161 -18.53 -15.07 8.05
CA ALA A 161 -18.69 -15.86 9.26
C ALA A 161 -17.33 -16.36 9.80
N PHE A 162 -16.44 -16.82 8.90
CA PHE A 162 -15.08 -17.19 9.27
C PHE A 162 -14.31 -16.02 9.88
N ALA A 163 -14.31 -14.84 9.24
CA ALA A 163 -13.62 -13.66 9.73
C ALA A 163 -14.16 -13.19 11.10
N ALA A 164 -15.47 -13.25 11.31
CA ALA A 164 -16.12 -12.92 12.58
C ALA A 164 -15.68 -13.84 13.72
N ALA A 165 -15.47 -15.13 13.44
CA ALA A 165 -14.98 -16.11 14.41
C ALA A 165 -13.47 -15.93 14.73
N HIS A 166 -12.73 -15.14 13.95
CA HIS A 166 -11.28 -14.92 14.11
C HIS A 166 -10.92 -13.43 14.27
N PRO A 167 -11.40 -12.74 15.32
CA PRO A 167 -11.21 -11.29 15.48
C PRO A 167 -9.75 -10.86 15.67
N HIS A 168 -8.86 -11.80 16.02
CA HIS A 168 -7.42 -11.57 16.15
C HIS A 168 -6.67 -11.59 14.81
N MET A 169 -7.30 -12.07 13.73
CA MET A 169 -6.75 -12.08 12.38
C MET A 169 -7.30 -10.89 11.61
N THR A 170 -6.47 -10.23 10.81
CA THR A 170 -6.91 -9.21 9.85
C THR A 170 -6.89 -9.81 8.45
N PHE A 171 -7.91 -9.53 7.66
CA PHE A 171 -8.07 -10.04 6.29
C PHE A 171 -8.08 -8.88 5.30
N GLN A 172 -7.24 -8.96 4.27
CA GLN A 172 -7.20 -7.97 3.19
C GLN A 172 -7.86 -8.55 1.95
N MET A 173 -9.05 -8.06 1.62
CA MET A 173 -9.85 -8.63 0.56
C MET A 173 -9.55 -8.00 -0.80
N THR A 174 -9.35 -8.83 -1.82
CA THR A 174 -9.28 -8.34 -3.22
C THR A 174 -10.68 -8.03 -3.75
N ARG A 175 -10.79 -7.46 -4.96
CA ARG A 175 -12.08 -7.35 -5.67
C ARG A 175 -12.49 -8.73 -6.20
N VAL A 176 -12.88 -9.60 -5.28
CA VAL A 176 -13.24 -11.00 -5.54
C VAL A 176 -14.37 -11.05 -6.58
N GLY A 177 -14.29 -11.99 -7.53
CA GLY A 177 -15.25 -12.14 -8.64
C GLY A 177 -15.07 -11.15 -9.81
N CYS A 178 -14.49 -9.98 -9.59
CA CYS A 178 -14.44 -8.90 -10.59
C CYS A 178 -13.30 -9.02 -11.62
N GLY A 179 -12.31 -9.87 -11.34
CA GLY A 179 -11.19 -10.14 -12.24
C GLY A 179 -11.49 -11.25 -13.26
N LEU A 180 -10.66 -12.30 -13.24
CA LEU A 180 -10.74 -13.42 -14.21
C LEU A 180 -12.01 -14.28 -14.10
N ALA A 181 -12.82 -14.08 -13.06
CA ALA A 181 -14.11 -14.73 -12.89
C ALA A 181 -15.22 -14.10 -13.75
N GLY A 182 -15.01 -12.92 -14.33
CA GLY A 182 -15.93 -12.36 -15.32
C GLY A 182 -17.18 -11.70 -14.74
N HIS A 183 -17.27 -11.50 -13.41
CA HIS A 183 -18.39 -10.82 -12.77
C HIS A 183 -18.19 -9.31 -12.64
N ALA A 184 -17.39 -8.68 -13.50
CA ALA A 184 -17.21 -7.22 -13.50
C ALA A 184 -18.56 -6.46 -13.64
N ALA A 185 -19.50 -7.01 -14.42
CA ALA A 185 -20.85 -6.45 -14.54
C ALA A 185 -21.66 -6.53 -13.23
N ASN A 186 -21.29 -7.41 -12.30
CA ASN A 186 -21.94 -7.61 -11.01
C ASN A 186 -21.11 -7.04 -9.85
N GLU A 187 -20.10 -6.19 -10.11
CA GLU A 187 -19.20 -5.65 -9.10
C GLU A 187 -19.95 -4.91 -7.99
N ALA A 188 -21.01 -4.17 -8.32
CA ALA A 188 -21.84 -3.49 -7.33
C ALA A 188 -22.48 -4.48 -6.34
N THR A 189 -23.07 -5.57 -6.82
CA THR A 189 -23.69 -6.59 -5.97
C THR A 189 -22.65 -7.30 -5.09
N LEU A 190 -21.50 -7.66 -5.66
CA LEU A 190 -20.41 -8.29 -4.91
C LEU A 190 -19.83 -7.36 -3.84
N ARG A 191 -19.65 -6.08 -4.17
CA ARG A 191 -19.25 -5.05 -3.21
C ARG A 191 -20.27 -4.96 -2.09
N ASP A 192 -21.55 -4.76 -2.43
CA ASP A 192 -22.61 -4.51 -1.44
C ASP A 192 -22.76 -5.68 -0.46
N ALA A 193 -22.59 -6.91 -0.93
CA ALA A 193 -22.57 -8.12 -0.10
C ALA A 193 -21.40 -8.20 0.90
N THR A 194 -20.38 -7.35 0.76
CA THR A 194 -19.19 -7.30 1.63
C THR A 194 -19.17 -6.10 2.55
N LEU A 195 -20.05 -5.12 2.37
CA LEU A 195 -20.02 -3.87 3.16
C LEU A 195 -20.33 -4.10 4.63
N ASP A 196 -21.08 -5.15 4.97
CA ASP A 196 -21.42 -5.58 6.33
C ASP A 196 -20.37 -6.53 6.96
N ALA A 197 -19.27 -6.83 6.25
CA ALA A 197 -18.24 -7.72 6.79
C ALA A 197 -17.61 -7.15 8.08
N PRO A 198 -17.15 -8.01 8.99
CA PRO A 198 -16.57 -7.61 10.28
C PRO A 198 -15.40 -6.61 10.13
N ALA A 199 -15.12 -5.83 11.19
CA ALA A 199 -14.10 -4.77 11.18
C ALA A 199 -12.67 -5.26 10.89
N ASN A 200 -12.38 -6.55 11.12
CA ASN A 200 -11.11 -7.17 10.77
C ASN A 200 -11.01 -7.57 9.28
N VAL A 201 -12.01 -7.24 8.44
CA VAL A 201 -12.00 -7.39 6.99
C VAL A 201 -11.79 -6.03 6.33
N LEU A 202 -10.60 -5.82 5.79
CA LEU A 202 -10.22 -4.64 5.03
C LEU A 202 -10.67 -4.79 3.58
N LEU A 203 -11.45 -3.82 3.08
CA LEU A 203 -11.90 -3.76 1.70
C LEU A 203 -10.96 -2.94 0.81
N PRO A 204 -10.93 -3.19 -0.51
CA PRO A 204 -10.32 -2.28 -1.47
C PRO A 204 -10.89 -0.86 -1.31
N GLY A 205 -10.09 0.18 -1.49
CA GLY A 205 -10.51 1.58 -1.28
C GLY A 205 -11.74 1.97 -2.10
N CYS A 206 -11.85 1.49 -3.34
CA CYS A 206 -13.02 1.69 -4.19
C CYS A 206 -14.31 1.04 -3.67
N TRP A 207 -14.21 0.07 -2.75
CA TRP A 207 -15.35 -0.55 -2.06
C TRP A 207 -15.54 0.05 -0.67
N GLU A 208 -14.46 0.31 0.07
CA GLU A 208 -14.48 0.88 1.42
C GLU A 208 -15.16 2.26 1.47
N VAL A 209 -15.04 3.07 0.40
CA VAL A 209 -15.74 4.37 0.30
C VAL A 209 -17.27 4.25 0.35
N HIS A 210 -17.83 3.07 0.06
CA HIS A 210 -19.26 2.78 0.19
C HIS A 210 -19.65 2.30 1.59
N ARG A 211 -18.72 1.65 2.31
CA ARG A 211 -18.92 1.25 3.72
C ARG A 211 -18.84 2.48 4.63
N SER A 212 -17.82 3.32 4.41
CA SER A 212 -17.48 4.45 5.25
C SER A 212 -17.26 5.69 4.37
N PRO A 213 -18.32 6.42 3.96
CA PRO A 213 -18.14 7.60 3.11
C PRO A 213 -17.40 8.73 3.84
N GLY A 214 -16.90 9.71 3.10
CA GLY A 214 -16.29 10.92 3.66
C GLY A 214 -14.76 10.91 3.74
N PHE A 215 -14.09 9.97 3.08
CA PHE A 215 -12.65 9.99 2.89
C PHE A 215 -12.24 9.87 1.41
N ALA A 216 -11.02 10.32 1.11
CA ALA A 216 -10.37 10.15 -0.18
C ALA A 216 -8.88 9.85 0.01
N ARG A 217 -8.47 8.66 -0.42
CA ARG A 217 -7.07 8.22 -0.51
C ARG A 217 -6.57 8.48 -1.92
N ILE A 218 -5.70 9.48 -2.06
CA ILE A 218 -5.25 10.03 -3.35
C ILE A 218 -3.87 9.46 -3.68
N VAL A 219 -3.84 8.50 -4.59
CA VAL A 219 -2.58 8.00 -5.13
C VAL A 219 -1.94 9.10 -5.99
N VAL A 220 -0.72 9.51 -5.63
CA VAL A 220 0.10 10.40 -6.45
C VAL A 220 1.23 9.58 -7.06
N ALA A 221 1.25 9.49 -8.39
CA ALA A 221 2.22 8.69 -9.12
C ALA A 221 2.69 9.39 -10.40
N GLY A 222 3.85 8.99 -10.93
CA GLY A 222 4.38 9.59 -12.15
C GLY A 222 5.80 9.13 -12.50
N SER A 223 6.36 9.75 -13.53
CA SER A 223 7.72 9.43 -13.97
C SER A 223 8.74 9.72 -12.87
N ARG A 224 9.80 8.90 -12.81
CA ARG A 224 10.92 9.10 -11.87
C ARG A 224 11.76 10.35 -12.20
N THR A 225 11.64 10.85 -13.41
CA THR A 225 12.30 12.06 -13.90
C THR A 225 11.47 13.33 -13.71
N PHE A 226 10.20 13.21 -13.30
CA PHE A 226 9.33 14.35 -13.08
C PHE A 226 9.73 15.11 -11.80
N THR A 227 10.12 16.37 -11.94
CA THR A 227 10.65 17.20 -10.84
C THR A 227 9.89 18.51 -10.61
N ASP A 228 8.90 18.82 -11.44
CA ASP A 228 8.14 20.08 -11.35
C ASP A 228 7.13 20.04 -10.18
N TYR A 229 7.63 20.43 -9.01
CA TYR A 229 6.82 20.51 -7.79
C TYR A 229 5.74 21.57 -7.88
N ALA A 230 6.00 22.71 -8.52
CA ALA A 230 5.05 23.81 -8.58
C ALA A 230 3.80 23.40 -9.38
N HIS A 231 4.00 22.73 -10.52
CA HIS A 231 2.92 22.17 -11.32
C HIS A 231 2.14 21.10 -10.55
N LEU A 232 2.83 20.19 -9.84
CA LEU A 232 2.17 19.17 -9.01
C LEU A 232 1.32 19.79 -7.91
N ALA A 233 1.86 20.74 -7.17
CA ALA A 233 1.16 21.40 -6.07
C ALA A 233 -0.08 22.15 -6.56
N ALA A 234 0.06 22.97 -7.61
CA ALA A 234 -1.06 23.70 -8.20
C ALA A 234 -2.16 22.74 -8.71
N LYS A 235 -1.77 21.62 -9.31
CA LYS A 235 -2.74 20.62 -9.79
C LYS A 235 -3.49 19.95 -8.64
N LEU A 236 -2.77 19.54 -7.59
CA LEU A 236 -3.40 18.94 -6.41
C LEU A 236 -4.31 19.93 -5.69
N ASP A 237 -3.93 21.20 -5.57
CA ASP A 237 -4.79 22.23 -4.96
C ASP A 237 -6.14 22.32 -5.65
N ILE A 238 -6.13 22.44 -6.98
CA ILE A 238 -7.36 22.50 -7.77
C ILE A 238 -8.20 21.24 -7.55
N LEU A 239 -7.58 20.05 -7.61
CA LEU A 239 -8.31 18.78 -7.53
C LEU A 239 -8.88 18.50 -6.13
N LEU A 240 -8.16 18.90 -5.08
CA LEU A 240 -8.52 18.61 -3.69
C LEU A 240 -9.45 19.67 -3.11
N THR A 241 -9.52 20.87 -3.68
CA THR A 241 -10.37 21.98 -3.18
C THR A 241 -11.80 21.55 -2.91
N ASN A 242 -12.44 20.86 -3.88
CA ASN A 242 -13.83 20.42 -3.74
C ASN A 242 -14.02 19.28 -2.72
N LEU A 243 -13.00 18.44 -2.50
CA LEU A 243 -13.06 17.39 -1.49
C LEU A 243 -12.97 18.02 -0.10
N LEU A 244 -11.98 18.89 0.10
CA LEU A 244 -11.73 19.58 1.36
C LEU A 244 -12.90 20.48 1.76
N SER A 245 -13.49 21.23 0.83
CA SER A 245 -14.63 22.12 1.11
C SER A 245 -15.90 21.35 1.52
N ARG A 246 -16.00 20.08 1.14
CA ARG A 246 -17.09 19.17 1.53
C ARG A 246 -16.79 18.41 2.83
N GLY A 247 -15.68 18.71 3.51
CA GLY A 247 -15.26 18.01 4.73
C GLY A 247 -14.75 16.58 4.49
N VAL A 248 -14.38 16.24 3.25
CA VAL A 248 -13.80 14.91 2.95
C VAL A 248 -12.40 14.85 3.54
N THR A 249 -12.13 13.80 4.32
CA THR A 249 -10.79 13.53 4.86
C THR A 249 -9.88 13.06 3.73
N VAL A 250 -8.81 13.81 3.46
CA VAL A 250 -7.86 13.48 2.38
C VAL A 250 -6.58 12.89 2.95
N GLU A 251 -6.17 11.75 2.41
CA GLU A 251 -4.85 11.14 2.66
C GLU A 251 -4.10 10.98 1.33
N ILE A 252 -2.83 11.40 1.28
CA ILE A 252 -1.97 11.14 0.12
C ILE A 252 -1.40 9.72 0.19
N VAL A 253 -1.39 9.01 -0.93
CA VAL A 253 -0.81 7.67 -1.04
C VAL A 253 0.38 7.73 -2.00
N SER A 254 1.53 7.33 -1.50
CA SER A 254 2.81 7.35 -2.22
C SER A 254 3.47 5.98 -2.21
N GLY A 255 4.20 5.66 -3.27
CA GLY A 255 5.07 4.48 -3.25
C GLY A 255 6.51 4.76 -2.85
N GLY A 256 6.84 6.00 -2.49
CA GLY A 256 8.18 6.41 -2.10
C GLY A 256 9.21 6.35 -3.23
N ALA A 257 8.79 6.29 -4.50
CA ALA A 257 9.69 6.35 -5.64
C ALA A 257 10.17 7.79 -5.87
N LYS A 258 11.37 7.98 -6.43
CA LYS A 258 11.79 9.31 -6.91
C LYS A 258 10.78 9.85 -7.92
N GLY A 259 10.63 11.16 -7.97
CA GLY A 259 9.71 11.85 -8.87
C GLY A 259 8.38 12.19 -8.19
N ALA A 260 7.28 12.01 -8.92
CA ALA A 260 5.94 12.41 -8.47
C ALA A 260 5.55 11.83 -7.10
N ASP A 261 5.86 10.57 -6.80
CA ASP A 261 5.59 9.95 -5.49
C ASP A 261 6.23 10.76 -4.34
N THR A 262 7.54 11.03 -4.39
CA THR A 262 8.23 11.86 -3.37
C THR A 262 7.78 13.32 -3.35
N LEU A 263 7.37 13.88 -4.50
CA LEU A 263 6.80 15.22 -4.56
C LEU A 263 5.39 15.28 -3.92
N GLY A 264 4.61 14.21 -4.03
CA GLY A 264 3.33 14.04 -3.34
C GLY A 264 3.51 13.96 -1.82
N GLU A 265 4.53 13.24 -1.34
CA GLU A 265 4.89 13.25 0.09
C GLU A 265 5.26 14.66 0.57
N ARG A 266 6.07 15.39 -0.22
CA ARG A 266 6.41 16.79 0.07
C ARG A 266 5.15 17.65 0.16
N TYR A 267 4.24 17.53 -0.80
CA TYR A 267 2.97 18.24 -0.82
C TYR A 267 2.16 17.98 0.46
N ALA A 268 2.02 16.70 0.85
CA ALA A 268 1.31 16.34 2.06
C ALA A 268 1.92 17.00 3.32
N VAL A 269 3.25 16.95 3.45
CA VAL A 269 3.97 17.57 4.58
C VAL A 269 3.81 19.09 4.60
N GLU A 270 3.87 19.77 3.46
CA GLU A 270 3.72 21.23 3.38
C GLU A 270 2.29 21.70 3.67
N ARG A 271 1.29 20.84 3.42
CA ARG A 271 -0.13 21.14 3.67
C ARG A 271 -0.69 20.55 4.96
N GLY A 272 0.14 19.85 5.75
CA GLY A 272 -0.31 19.18 6.96
C GLY A 272 -1.33 18.06 6.69
N LEU A 273 -1.30 17.46 5.49
CA LEU A 273 -2.17 16.34 5.14
C LEU A 273 -1.52 15.02 5.62
N PRO A 274 -2.33 14.06 6.10
CA PRO A 274 -1.83 12.71 6.35
C PRO A 274 -1.40 12.07 5.03
N PHE A 275 -0.40 11.18 5.12
CA PHE A 275 -0.02 10.37 3.97
C PHE A 275 0.49 9.00 4.36
N ARG A 276 0.23 8.04 3.48
CA ARG A 276 0.71 6.66 3.56
C ARG A 276 1.80 6.40 2.52
N ARG A 277 2.91 5.83 2.96
CA ARG A 277 3.97 5.30 2.09
C ARG A 277 3.85 3.79 1.99
N LEU A 278 3.65 3.28 0.79
CA LEU A 278 3.67 1.86 0.46
C LEU A 278 5.01 1.53 -0.23
N PRO A 279 6.07 1.18 0.52
CA PRO A 279 7.38 0.96 -0.06
C PRO A 279 7.44 -0.37 -0.84
N ALA A 280 8.28 -0.42 -1.88
CA ALA A 280 8.54 -1.67 -2.58
C ALA A 280 9.46 -2.60 -1.75
N GLU A 281 9.01 -3.84 -1.55
CA GLU A 281 9.73 -4.93 -0.87
C GLU A 281 10.68 -5.66 -1.84
N TRP A 282 11.77 -5.00 -2.24
CA TRP A 282 12.76 -5.55 -3.17
C TRP A 282 13.38 -6.86 -2.69
N GLU A 283 13.57 -7.00 -1.38
CA GLU A 283 14.12 -8.21 -0.74
C GLU A 283 13.21 -9.43 -0.92
N ARG A 284 11.89 -9.22 -0.95
CA ARG A 284 10.88 -10.29 -1.04
C ARG A 284 10.50 -10.61 -2.47
N PHE A 285 10.46 -9.60 -3.35
CA PHE A 285 9.87 -9.74 -4.68
C PHE A 285 10.79 -9.39 -5.85
N ASP A 286 12.04 -9.01 -5.59
CA ASP A 286 13.03 -8.62 -6.59
C ASP A 286 12.42 -7.69 -7.65
N LYS A 287 12.53 -8.01 -8.95
CA LYS A 287 12.04 -7.19 -10.06
C LYS A 287 10.53 -6.94 -10.04
N ALA A 288 9.75 -7.78 -9.36
CA ALA A 288 8.30 -7.63 -9.26
C ALA A 288 7.87 -6.65 -8.16
N ALA A 289 8.76 -6.26 -7.25
CA ALA A 289 8.42 -5.43 -6.09
C ALA A 289 7.73 -4.12 -6.45
N GLY A 290 8.20 -3.44 -7.51
CA GLY A 290 7.59 -2.21 -7.98
C GLY A 290 6.15 -2.38 -8.48
N PHE A 291 5.86 -3.49 -9.17
CA PHE A 291 4.53 -3.80 -9.68
C PHE A 291 3.57 -4.24 -8.57
N ILE A 292 4.04 -5.04 -7.61
CA ILE A 292 3.25 -5.44 -6.44
C ILE A 292 2.89 -4.22 -5.59
N ARG A 293 3.86 -3.33 -5.35
CA ARG A 293 3.63 -2.04 -4.69
C ARG A 293 2.57 -1.20 -5.40
N ASN A 294 2.59 -1.13 -6.74
CA ASN A 294 1.56 -0.39 -7.48
C ASN A 294 0.17 -1.03 -7.33
N GLN A 295 0.08 -2.36 -7.29
CA GLN A 295 -1.19 -3.05 -6.99
C GLN A 295 -1.67 -2.74 -5.56
N GLN A 296 -0.79 -2.69 -4.57
CA GLN A 296 -1.13 -2.29 -3.20
C GLN A 296 -1.63 -0.83 -3.15
N MET A 297 -0.97 0.09 -3.86
CA MET A 297 -1.41 1.48 -3.99
C MET A 297 -2.80 1.58 -4.66
N SER A 298 -3.02 0.82 -5.72
CA SER A 298 -4.31 0.76 -6.41
C SER A 298 -5.41 0.19 -5.50
N TRP A 299 -5.11 -0.91 -4.80
CA TRP A 299 -6.02 -1.54 -3.85
C TRP A 299 -6.39 -0.60 -2.70
N TYR A 300 -5.43 0.13 -2.12
CA TYR A 300 -5.68 1.04 -1.01
C TYR A 300 -6.37 2.34 -1.43
N GLY A 301 -6.07 2.80 -2.65
CA GLY A 301 -6.51 4.08 -3.19
C GLY A 301 -8.00 4.15 -3.53
N THR A 302 -8.49 5.39 -3.60
CA THR A 302 -9.85 5.72 -4.12
C THR A 302 -9.75 6.56 -5.38
N HIS A 303 -8.66 7.34 -5.50
CA HIS A 303 -8.38 8.23 -6.61
C HIS A 303 -6.92 8.05 -7.05
N LEU A 304 -6.65 8.34 -8.32
CA LEU A 304 -5.30 8.45 -8.88
C LEU A 304 -5.12 9.83 -9.50
N VAL A 305 -4.03 10.51 -9.15
CA VAL A 305 -3.49 11.66 -9.88
C VAL A 305 -2.13 11.26 -10.45
N ALA A 306 -2.10 11.01 -11.75
CA ALA A 306 -0.89 10.58 -12.46
C ALA A 306 -0.25 11.74 -13.23
N PHE A 307 1.03 12.00 -12.97
CA PHE A 307 1.86 12.95 -13.72
C PHE A 307 2.66 12.17 -14.77
N TRP A 308 2.15 12.16 -16.00
CA TRP A 308 2.62 11.26 -17.05
C TRP A 308 3.08 12.00 -18.29
N ASN A 309 4.24 11.61 -18.81
CA ASN A 309 4.82 12.15 -20.04
C ASN A 309 4.42 11.37 -21.30
N GLY A 310 3.40 10.51 -21.22
CA GLY A 310 2.98 9.63 -22.30
C GLY A 310 3.90 8.43 -22.58
N GLN A 311 5.10 8.37 -21.98
CA GLN A 311 6.11 7.35 -22.30
C GLN A 311 6.44 6.42 -21.13
N SER A 312 6.40 6.92 -19.88
CA SER A 312 6.81 6.15 -18.70
C SER A 312 6.00 4.85 -18.54
N PRO A 313 6.63 3.65 -18.69
CA PRO A 313 5.91 2.37 -18.61
C PRO A 313 5.34 2.12 -17.21
N GLY A 314 6.10 2.48 -16.17
CA GLY A 314 5.66 2.33 -14.78
C GLY A 314 4.44 3.19 -14.45
N THR A 315 4.38 4.40 -14.99
CA THR A 315 3.22 5.29 -14.81
C THR A 315 2.02 4.78 -15.59
N LYS A 316 2.23 4.32 -16.84
CA LYS A 316 1.16 3.69 -17.63
C LYS A 316 0.58 2.48 -16.90
N ALA A 317 1.43 1.60 -16.35
CA ALA A 317 0.98 0.44 -15.59
C ALA A 317 0.16 0.83 -14.35
N MET A 318 0.54 1.90 -13.64
CA MET A 318 -0.27 2.42 -12.52
C MET A 318 -1.63 2.97 -12.98
N ILE A 319 -1.69 3.67 -14.11
CA ILE A 319 -2.94 4.17 -14.71
C ILE A 319 -3.85 3.00 -15.12
N ASP A 320 -3.30 1.98 -15.76
CA ASP A 320 -4.06 0.80 -16.18
C ASP A 320 -4.62 0.06 -14.95
N LEU A 321 -3.81 -0.10 -13.88
CA LEU A 321 -4.25 -0.68 -12.61
C LEU A 321 -5.39 0.14 -11.98
N ALA A 322 -5.22 1.45 -11.85
CA ALA A 322 -6.24 2.32 -11.26
C ALA A 322 -7.56 2.28 -12.04
N ARG A 323 -7.51 2.25 -13.37
CA ARG A 323 -8.72 2.10 -14.20
C ARG A 323 -9.37 0.73 -14.00
N ASN A 324 -8.56 -0.33 -14.00
CA ASN A 324 -9.05 -1.68 -13.74
C ASN A 324 -9.74 -1.74 -12.37
N ASP A 325 -9.14 -1.11 -11.35
CA ASP A 325 -9.63 -1.06 -9.97
C ASP A 325 -10.66 0.04 -9.71
N THR A 326 -11.17 0.68 -10.75
CA THR A 326 -12.25 1.69 -10.69
C THR A 326 -11.92 2.94 -9.88
N LEU A 327 -10.64 3.26 -9.70
CA LEU A 327 -10.20 4.50 -9.05
C LEU A 327 -10.57 5.70 -9.92
N ALA A 328 -11.08 6.75 -9.28
CA ALA A 328 -11.31 8.03 -9.92
C ALA A 328 -9.97 8.62 -10.40
N THR A 329 -9.72 8.53 -11.71
CA THR A 329 -8.40 8.79 -12.29
C THR A 329 -8.34 10.17 -12.96
N ARG A 330 -7.26 10.91 -12.70
CA ARG A 330 -6.88 12.15 -13.37
C ARG A 330 -5.44 12.02 -13.86
N ILE A 331 -5.22 12.37 -15.12
CA ILE A 331 -3.89 12.35 -15.74
C ILE A 331 -3.51 13.81 -16.01
N SER A 332 -2.42 14.26 -15.42
CA SER A 332 -1.74 15.48 -15.83
C SER A 332 -0.66 15.11 -16.83
N GLN A 333 -0.79 15.61 -18.06
CA GLN A 333 0.31 15.55 -19.03
C GLN A 333 1.46 16.41 -18.51
N VAL A 334 2.69 15.90 -18.64
CA VAL A 334 3.93 16.59 -18.26
C VAL A 334 4.97 16.36 -19.35
N ALA A 335 5.97 17.25 -19.44
CA ALA A 335 7.11 17.07 -20.33
C ALA A 335 8.06 15.97 -19.81
#